data_AF-A0AAV2IIC5-F1
#
_entry.id   AF-A0AAV2IIC5-F1
#
_cell.length_a   1.000
_cell.length_b   1.000
_cell.length_c   1.000
_cell.angle_alpha   90.00
_cell.angle_beta   90.00
_cell.angle_gamma   90.00
#
_symmetry.space_group_name_H-M   'P 1'
#
loop_
_entity.id
_entity.type
_entity.pdbx_description
1 polymer ?
#
loop_
_entity_poly.entity_id
_entity_poly.type
_entity_poly.pdbx_seq_one_letter_code
_entity_poly.pdbx_strand_id
1 'polypeptide(L)'
;MMQYLTKPESFYRTIAQLFSTIERRESRVLLCKLFKVICENNEKYKTVSSLVEKLNSWDRRKAEEPDYLTRLEAFSQINSMISGADEPDVDILLPVVYNCCHFIYAIDDLSIRDNSTHCLLTIITKLASSTSQNASKVFNVVLEKTLVPQVKLGIRSKSEVVRHEFLAVLQSLVNNCPNHNMFTGLKDLCDKDPEADFFENIRHIQIHKRSRALRRLFKHLKDHQFRTEILMSYFNPLVHAFVLDSSYSSHANLQDAAIDLLGAICKQLPWQYYLQLLRFYLKLLPKKVELQKQIVRYVKR
;
A
#
# COMPACT_ATOMS: atom_id res chain seq x y z
N MET A 1 31.54 16.52 -8.61
CA MET A 1 30.28 16.94 -9.26
C MET A 1 29.33 17.67 -8.31
N MET A 2 29.20 17.30 -7.02
CA MET A 2 28.38 18.05 -6.04
C MET A 2 29.02 19.32 -5.44
N GLN A 3 30.33 19.55 -5.66
CA GLN A 3 31.07 20.71 -5.13
C GLN A 3 30.60 22.07 -5.67
N TYR A 4 29.67 22.10 -6.64
CA TYR A 4 29.13 23.32 -7.25
C TYR A 4 27.69 23.64 -6.85
N LEU A 5 27.06 22.84 -5.97
CA LEU A 5 25.71 23.09 -5.50
C LEU A 5 25.74 23.95 -4.24
N THR A 6 25.25 25.18 -4.35
CA THR A 6 25.18 26.15 -3.24
C THR A 6 24.23 25.73 -2.11
N LYS A 7 23.21 24.89 -2.39
CA LYS A 7 22.27 24.35 -1.39
C LYS A 7 21.82 22.92 -1.73
N PRO A 8 22.63 21.88 -1.45
CA PRO A 8 22.30 20.48 -1.74
C PRO A 8 21.00 20.01 -1.08
N GLU A 9 20.69 20.54 0.10
CA GLU A 9 19.48 20.23 0.88
C GLU A 9 18.17 20.50 0.13
N SER A 10 18.18 21.42 -0.84
CA SER A 10 17.00 21.70 -1.68
C SER A 10 16.52 20.48 -2.48
N PHE A 11 17.42 19.52 -2.74
CA PHE A 11 17.10 18.28 -3.46
C PHE A 11 16.69 17.14 -2.53
N TYR A 12 16.70 17.32 -1.21
CA TYR A 12 16.47 16.25 -0.23
C TYR A 12 15.19 15.45 -0.51
N ARG A 13 14.04 16.13 -0.65
CA ARG A 13 12.76 15.46 -0.89
C ARG A 13 12.67 14.81 -2.26
N THR A 14 13.22 15.46 -3.29
CA THR A 14 13.24 14.91 -4.65
C THR A 14 14.07 13.64 -4.73
N ILE A 15 15.25 13.62 -4.07
CA ILE A 15 16.09 12.44 -4.00
C ILE A 15 15.47 11.36 -3.11
N ALA A 16 14.84 11.74 -2.00
CA ALA A 16 14.11 10.79 -1.14
C ALA A 16 13.01 10.04 -1.92
N GLN A 17 12.30 10.73 -2.80
CA GLN A 17 11.26 10.12 -3.64
C GLN A 17 11.81 9.00 -4.55
N LEU A 18 13.07 9.09 -4.98
CA LEU A 18 13.70 8.06 -5.82
C LEU A 18 13.81 6.70 -5.12
N PHE A 19 13.79 6.66 -3.77
CA PHE A 19 13.77 5.39 -3.03
C PHE A 19 12.53 4.54 -3.31
N SER A 20 11.43 5.15 -3.80
CA SER A 20 10.21 4.44 -4.17
C SER A 20 10.25 3.81 -5.57
N THR A 21 11.15 4.25 -6.44
CA THR A 21 11.15 3.89 -7.87
C THR A 21 12.42 3.17 -8.32
N ILE A 22 13.56 3.38 -7.66
CA ILE A 22 14.81 2.73 -8.02
C ILE A 22 14.86 1.32 -7.43
N GLU A 23 14.82 0.31 -8.29
CA GLU A 23 14.79 -1.10 -7.89
C GLU A 23 16.18 -1.75 -7.93
N ARG A 24 17.02 -1.41 -8.92
CA ARG A 24 18.33 -2.04 -9.09
C ARG A 24 19.25 -1.77 -7.91
N ARG A 25 19.86 -2.84 -7.39
CA ARG A 25 20.73 -2.82 -6.22
C ARG A 25 21.84 -1.76 -6.31
N GLU A 26 22.63 -1.77 -7.38
CA GLU A 26 23.78 -0.86 -7.55
C GLU A 26 23.30 0.60 -7.57
N SER A 27 22.15 0.83 -8.20
CA SER A 27 21.52 2.15 -8.25
C SER A 27 21.02 2.59 -6.87
N ARG A 28 20.48 1.67 -6.05
CA ARG A 28 20.08 1.97 -4.67
C ARG A 28 21.27 2.25 -3.76
N VAL A 29 22.38 1.51 -3.91
CA VAL A 29 23.63 1.78 -3.19
C VAL A 29 24.16 3.17 -3.55
N LEU A 30 24.15 3.53 -4.84
CA LEU A 30 24.54 4.87 -5.27
C LEU A 30 23.57 5.94 -4.74
N LEU A 31 22.27 5.66 -4.72
CA LEU A 31 21.26 6.55 -4.15
C LEU A 31 21.49 6.81 -2.65
N CYS A 32 21.84 5.79 -1.87
CA CYS A 32 22.19 5.95 -0.46
C CYS A 32 23.41 6.86 -0.27
N LYS A 33 24.45 6.66 -1.08
CA LYS A 33 25.65 7.52 -1.07
C LYS A 33 25.29 8.97 -1.43
N LEU A 34 24.51 9.16 -2.48
CA LEU A 34 24.03 10.47 -2.92
C LEU A 34 23.23 11.18 -1.82
N PHE A 35 22.30 10.46 -1.21
CA PHE A 35 21.45 10.96 -0.15
C PHE A 35 22.28 11.36 1.08
N LYS A 36 23.29 10.57 1.44
CA LYS A 36 24.24 10.89 2.52
C LYS A 36 24.98 12.20 2.27
N VAL A 37 25.51 12.40 1.06
CA VAL A 37 26.21 13.66 0.69
C VAL A 37 25.28 14.87 0.81
N ILE A 38 24.01 14.75 0.41
CA ILE A 38 23.01 15.81 0.56
C ILE A 38 22.75 16.15 2.04
N CYS A 39 22.89 15.17 2.93
CA CYS A 39 22.62 15.30 4.35
C CYS A 39 23.84 15.79 5.18
N GLU A 40 25.03 15.95 4.57
CA GLU A 40 26.29 16.21 5.29
C GLU A 40 26.31 17.49 6.14
N ASN A 41 25.51 18.50 5.80
CA ASN A 41 25.53 19.79 6.49
C ASN A 41 24.45 19.95 7.58
N ASN A 42 23.56 18.96 7.73
CA ASN A 42 22.43 19.04 8.66
C ASN A 42 22.35 17.80 9.55
N GLU A 43 22.60 17.98 10.85
CA GLU A 43 22.64 16.87 11.83
C GLU A 43 21.35 16.02 11.85
N LYS A 44 20.18 16.65 11.74
CA LYS A 44 18.90 15.95 11.67
C LYS A 44 18.85 15.04 10.44
N TYR A 45 19.29 15.53 9.28
CA TYR A 45 19.32 14.74 8.05
C TYR A 45 20.41 13.67 8.07
N LYS A 46 21.54 13.88 8.76
CA LYS A 46 22.57 12.84 8.95
C LYS A 46 21.99 11.61 9.62
N THR A 47 21.24 11.79 10.72
CA THR A 47 20.58 10.68 11.42
C THR A 47 19.67 9.90 10.49
N VAL A 48 18.81 10.58 9.73
CA VAL A 48 17.91 9.93 8.75
C VAL A 48 18.69 9.22 7.66
N SER A 49 19.71 9.85 7.09
CA SER A 49 20.53 9.26 6.01
C SER A 49 21.25 7.99 6.47
N SER A 50 21.73 7.96 7.72
CA SER A 50 22.37 6.80 8.33
C SER A 50 21.38 5.64 8.49
N LEU A 51 20.16 5.93 8.98
CA LEU A 51 19.11 4.91 9.10
C LEU A 51 18.65 4.38 7.74
N VAL A 52 18.50 5.25 6.73
CA VAL A 52 18.15 4.84 5.36
C VAL A 52 19.27 4.01 4.71
N GLU A 53 20.54 4.35 4.95
CA GLU A 53 21.68 3.55 4.49
C GLU A 53 21.66 2.15 5.14
N LYS A 54 21.41 2.05 6.45
CA LYS A 54 21.25 0.77 7.15
C LYS A 54 20.06 -0.04 6.63
N LEU A 55 18.91 0.59 6.35
CA LEU A 55 17.74 -0.07 5.75
C LEU A 55 18.04 -0.70 4.38
N ASN A 56 19.04 -0.19 3.66
CA ASN A 56 19.44 -0.66 2.34
C ASN A 56 20.74 -1.48 2.36
N SER A 57 21.22 -1.88 3.53
CA SER A 57 22.49 -2.58 3.71
C SER A 57 22.50 -3.99 3.09
N TRP A 58 23.68 -4.44 2.66
CA TRP A 58 23.91 -5.76 2.05
C TRP A 58 25.04 -6.48 2.78
N ASP A 59 24.95 -7.80 2.88
CA ASP A 59 25.95 -8.60 3.56
C ASP A 59 27.29 -8.52 2.81
N ARG A 60 28.37 -8.21 3.55
CA ARG A 60 29.71 -8.07 2.99
C ARG A 60 30.33 -9.40 2.57
N ARG A 61 29.97 -10.49 3.26
CA ARG A 61 30.44 -11.85 3.00
C ARG A 61 29.61 -12.52 1.91
N LYS A 62 28.33 -12.19 1.85
CA LYS A 62 27.39 -12.72 0.87
C LYS A 62 26.81 -11.58 0.04
N ALA A 63 27.51 -11.22 -1.03
CA ALA A 63 27.17 -10.05 -1.82
C ALA A 63 25.69 -10.06 -2.25
N GLU A 64 25.11 -11.18 -2.63
CA GLU A 64 23.71 -11.24 -3.11
C GLU A 64 22.65 -11.26 -1.99
N GLU A 65 23.04 -11.26 -0.71
CA GLU A 65 22.10 -11.29 0.42
C GLU A 65 21.99 -9.91 1.10
N PRO A 66 20.77 -9.46 1.46
CA PRO A 66 20.59 -8.35 2.39
C PRO A 66 21.32 -8.57 3.71
N ASP A 67 21.83 -7.49 4.32
CA ASP A 67 22.29 -7.57 5.72
C ASP A 67 21.07 -7.46 6.64
N TYR A 68 20.47 -8.62 6.92
CA TYR A 68 19.22 -8.73 7.66
C TYR A 68 19.29 -8.14 9.07
N LEU A 69 20.41 -8.35 9.77
CA LEU A 69 20.59 -7.85 11.13
C LEU A 69 20.62 -6.32 11.14
N THR A 70 21.46 -5.72 10.28
CA THR A 70 21.58 -4.27 10.18
C THR A 70 20.26 -3.61 9.75
N ARG A 71 19.52 -4.24 8.83
CA ARG A 71 18.20 -3.75 8.40
C ARG A 71 17.17 -3.83 9.52
N LEU A 72 17.12 -4.93 10.26
CA LEU A 72 16.18 -5.11 11.38
C LEU A 72 16.46 -4.11 12.51
N GLU A 73 17.73 -3.90 12.85
CA GLU A 73 18.14 -2.87 13.79
C GLU A 73 17.72 -1.47 13.34
N ALA A 74 17.84 -1.16 12.05
CA ALA A 74 17.40 0.11 11.50
C ALA A 74 15.88 0.29 11.61
N PHE A 75 15.08 -0.74 11.29
CA PHE A 75 13.64 -0.71 11.51
C PHE A 75 13.27 -0.48 12.98
N SER A 76 13.96 -1.15 13.91
CA SER A 76 13.74 -0.96 15.35
C SER A 76 14.04 0.48 15.79
N GLN A 77 15.19 1.04 15.37
CA GLN A 77 15.56 2.42 15.66
C GLN A 77 14.57 3.43 15.07
N ILE A 78 14.14 3.22 13.84
CA ILE A 78 13.15 4.07 13.16
C ILE A 78 11.81 4.02 13.90
N ASN A 79 11.30 2.83 14.24
CA ASN A 79 10.03 2.68 14.94
C ASN A 79 10.07 3.31 16.33
N SER A 80 11.20 3.18 17.04
CA SER A 80 11.40 3.86 18.34
C SER A 80 11.43 5.37 18.19
N MET A 81 12.09 5.89 17.14
CA MET A 81 12.14 7.33 16.87
C MET A 81 10.76 7.89 16.52
N ILE A 82 9.97 7.18 15.69
CA ILE A 82 8.62 7.60 15.32
C ILE A 82 7.67 7.55 16.51
N SER A 83 7.77 6.51 17.35
CA SER A 83 6.91 6.34 18.53
C SER A 83 7.29 7.24 19.70
N GLY A 84 8.44 7.92 19.63
CA GLY A 84 8.91 8.83 20.67
C GLY A 84 8.00 10.02 20.92
N ALA A 85 8.36 10.83 21.93
CA ALA A 85 7.59 12.02 22.32
C ALA A 85 7.69 13.17 21.31
N ASP A 86 8.70 13.14 20.43
CA ASP A 86 8.95 14.21 19.47
C ASP A 86 7.78 14.43 18.51
N GLU A 87 7.65 15.67 18.03
CA GLU A 87 6.67 15.99 16.99
C GLU A 87 7.01 15.29 15.67
N PRO A 88 6.01 14.79 14.94
CA PRO A 88 6.24 14.13 13.67
C PRO A 88 6.79 15.12 12.64
N ASP A 89 7.73 14.66 11.83
CA ASP A 89 8.43 15.51 10.87
C ASP A 89 8.41 14.94 9.46
N VAL A 90 8.02 15.76 8.49
CA VAL A 90 7.90 15.36 7.07
C VAL A 90 9.22 14.82 6.52
N ASP A 91 10.34 15.47 6.82
CA ASP A 91 11.63 15.13 6.23
C ASP A 91 12.21 13.85 6.83
N ILE A 92 11.81 13.49 8.05
CA ILE A 92 12.15 12.20 8.66
C ILE A 92 11.31 11.09 8.06
N LEU A 93 9.99 11.30 7.95
CA LEU A 93 9.04 10.25 7.59
C LEU A 93 9.04 9.90 6.10
N LEU A 94 9.23 10.88 5.20
CA LEU A 94 9.14 10.63 3.75
C LEU A 94 10.15 9.59 3.24
N PRO A 95 11.47 9.69 3.52
CA PRO A 95 12.43 8.68 3.07
C PRO A 95 12.09 7.28 3.59
N VAL A 96 11.59 7.17 4.83
CA VAL A 96 11.18 5.89 5.43
C VAL A 96 9.97 5.31 4.69
N VAL A 97 8.92 6.12 4.45
CA VAL A 97 7.74 5.69 3.70
C VAL A 97 8.11 5.22 2.30
N TYR A 98 8.96 5.96 1.58
CA TYR A 98 9.39 5.57 0.23
C TYR A 98 10.14 4.23 0.22
N ASN A 99 11.04 4.01 1.19
CA ASN A 99 11.74 2.73 1.33
C ASN A 99 10.78 1.59 1.68
N CYS A 100 9.88 1.78 2.65
CA CYS A 100 8.92 0.75 3.06
C CYS A 100 7.99 0.36 1.92
N CYS A 101 7.43 1.35 1.19
CA CYS A 101 6.60 1.06 0.01
C CYS A 101 7.39 0.28 -1.04
N HIS A 102 8.62 0.69 -1.36
CA HIS A 102 9.46 -0.04 -2.31
C HIS A 102 9.72 -1.47 -1.87
N PHE A 103 10.06 -1.69 -0.60
CA PHE A 103 10.30 -3.03 -0.06
C PHE A 103 9.08 -3.93 -0.13
N ILE A 104 7.88 -3.39 0.14
CA ILE A 104 6.63 -4.14 -0.05
C ILE A 104 6.46 -4.56 -1.51
N TYR A 105 6.75 -3.68 -2.47
CA TYR A 105 6.59 -3.97 -3.90
C TYR A 105 7.62 -4.93 -4.49
N ALA A 106 8.89 -4.74 -4.14
CA ALA A 106 10.02 -5.26 -4.90
C ALA A 106 10.80 -6.38 -4.20
N ILE A 107 10.59 -6.60 -2.90
CA ILE A 107 11.36 -7.57 -2.12
C ILE A 107 10.50 -8.79 -1.81
N ASP A 108 11.02 -9.97 -2.14
CA ASP A 108 10.35 -11.26 -1.92
C ASP A 108 10.48 -11.80 -0.48
N ASP A 109 11.42 -11.26 0.30
CA ASP A 109 11.65 -11.60 1.70
C ASP A 109 10.48 -11.17 2.60
N LEU A 110 9.90 -12.14 3.33
CA LEU A 110 8.76 -11.91 4.21
C LEU A 110 9.12 -10.99 5.39
N SER A 111 10.28 -11.19 6.01
CA SER A 111 10.68 -10.41 7.19
C SER A 111 10.82 -8.93 6.85
N ILE A 112 11.43 -8.60 5.71
CA ILE A 112 11.60 -7.21 5.28
C ILE A 112 10.24 -6.57 4.94
N ARG A 113 9.33 -7.30 4.30
CA ARG A 113 7.97 -6.79 4.03
C ARG A 113 7.18 -6.55 5.31
N ASP A 114 7.15 -7.51 6.22
CA ASP A 114 6.43 -7.40 7.50
C ASP A 114 6.94 -6.20 8.32
N ASN A 115 8.26 -6.02 8.40
CA ASN A 115 8.86 -4.86 9.07
C ASN A 115 8.52 -3.55 8.38
N SER A 116 8.47 -3.54 7.04
CA SER A 116 8.07 -2.35 6.27
C SER A 116 6.62 -1.99 6.53
N THR A 117 5.71 -2.97 6.52
CA THR A 117 4.30 -2.77 6.85
C THR A 117 4.14 -2.28 8.28
N HIS A 118 4.79 -2.93 9.26
CA HIS A 118 4.77 -2.50 10.66
C HIS A 118 5.26 -1.06 10.83
N CYS A 119 6.32 -0.67 10.11
CA CYS A 119 6.83 0.71 10.14
C CYS A 119 5.79 1.70 9.60
N LEU A 120 5.14 1.39 8.47
CA LEU A 120 4.04 2.21 7.94
C LEU A 120 2.85 2.30 8.92
N LEU A 121 2.48 1.21 9.59
CA LEU A 121 1.42 1.21 10.60
C LEU A 121 1.79 2.12 11.78
N THR A 122 3.05 2.05 12.22
CA THR A 122 3.58 2.90 13.30
C THR A 122 3.47 4.38 12.93
N ILE A 123 3.84 4.75 11.70
CA ILE A 123 3.72 6.12 11.17
C ILE A 123 2.25 6.57 11.16
N ILE A 124 1.33 5.72 10.70
CA ILE A 124 -0.10 6.01 10.68
C ILE A 124 -0.60 6.30 12.10
N THR A 125 -0.32 5.42 13.06
CA THR A 125 -0.76 5.57 14.45
C THR A 125 -0.20 6.84 15.10
N LYS A 126 1.08 7.16 14.88
CA LYS A 126 1.70 8.39 15.40
C LYS A 126 1.04 9.64 14.82
N LEU A 127 0.82 9.67 13.51
CA LEU A 127 0.22 10.85 12.86
C LEU A 127 -1.27 11.01 13.18
N ALA A 128 -1.99 9.91 13.35
CA ALA A 128 -3.42 9.95 13.69
C ALA A 128 -3.68 10.34 15.14
N SER A 129 -2.78 9.99 16.07
CA SER A 129 -2.91 10.36 17.49
C SER A 129 -2.40 11.78 17.79
N SER A 130 -1.63 12.38 16.87
CA SER A 130 -1.07 13.72 17.04
C SER A 130 -2.07 14.82 16.64
N THR A 131 -2.40 15.71 17.57
CA THR A 131 -3.43 16.76 17.38
C THR A 131 -2.85 18.15 17.04
N SER A 132 -1.53 18.29 16.96
CA SER A 132 -0.91 19.60 16.68
C SER A 132 -1.13 20.06 15.23
N GLN A 133 -1.13 21.38 15.01
CA GLN A 133 -1.28 21.93 13.66
C GLN A 133 -0.14 21.48 12.73
N ASN A 134 1.06 21.29 13.28
CA ASN A 134 2.19 20.73 12.55
C ASN A 134 1.90 19.28 12.13
N ALA A 135 1.39 18.45 13.04
CA ALA A 135 1.01 17.08 12.73
C ALA A 135 -0.05 16.97 11.62
N SER A 136 -1.03 17.88 11.55
CA SER A 136 -1.99 17.90 10.45
C SER A 136 -1.33 18.19 9.08
N LYS A 137 -0.34 19.08 9.04
CA LYS A 137 0.44 19.34 7.81
C LYS A 137 1.26 18.11 7.41
N VAL A 138 1.88 17.46 8.39
CA VAL A 138 2.67 16.23 8.17
C VAL A 138 1.76 15.10 7.68
N PHE A 139 0.59 14.93 8.28
CA PHE A 139 -0.45 13.98 7.87
C PHE A 139 -0.83 14.16 6.39
N ASN A 140 -1.12 15.41 5.98
CA ASN A 140 -1.47 15.70 4.59
C ASN A 140 -0.35 15.31 3.60
N VAL A 141 0.92 15.60 3.94
CA VAL A 141 2.05 15.32 3.04
C VAL A 141 2.41 13.83 3.02
N VAL A 142 2.52 13.21 4.20
CA VAL A 142 3.04 11.84 4.35
C VAL A 142 1.95 10.81 4.09
N LEU A 143 0.75 10.98 4.64
CA LEU A 143 -0.32 9.99 4.47
C LEU A 143 -1.14 10.26 3.22
N GLU A 144 -1.76 11.44 3.10
CA GLU A 144 -2.72 11.68 2.01
C GLU A 144 -2.06 11.78 0.63
N LYS A 145 -0.96 12.55 0.53
CA LYS A 145 -0.27 12.81 -0.74
C LYS A 145 0.75 11.75 -1.12
N THR A 146 1.27 10.98 -0.15
CA THR A 146 2.33 10.00 -0.40
C THR A 146 1.86 8.57 -0.18
N LEU A 147 1.42 8.19 1.02
CA LEU A 147 1.08 6.80 1.32
C LEU A 147 -0.21 6.31 0.65
N VAL A 148 -1.30 7.10 0.67
CA VAL A 148 -2.59 6.66 0.11
C VAL A 148 -2.52 6.36 -1.39
N PRO A 149 -1.82 7.15 -2.23
CA PRO A 149 -1.57 6.76 -3.62
C PRO A 149 -0.85 5.42 -3.74
N GLN A 150 0.14 5.13 -2.89
CA GLN A 150 0.85 3.85 -2.87
C GLN A 150 -0.08 2.70 -2.46
N VAL A 151 -0.97 2.89 -1.48
CA VAL A 151 -1.98 1.89 -1.10
C VAL A 151 -2.91 1.56 -2.28
N LYS A 152 -3.40 2.57 -3.01
CA LYS A 152 -4.24 2.36 -4.20
C LYS A 152 -3.51 1.61 -5.31
N LEU A 153 -2.23 1.89 -5.52
CA LEU A 153 -1.38 1.15 -6.46
C LEU A 153 -1.15 -0.29 -5.98
N GLY A 154 -0.98 -0.49 -4.67
CA GLY A 154 -0.68 -1.78 -4.06
C GLY A 154 -1.82 -2.77 -4.20
N ILE A 155 -3.04 -2.28 -3.98
CA ILE A 155 -4.28 -3.07 -4.14
C ILE A 155 -4.51 -3.44 -5.62
N ARG A 156 -3.98 -2.67 -6.57
CA ARG A 156 -4.00 -2.99 -8.02
C ARG A 156 -2.90 -3.96 -8.44
N SER A 157 -1.94 -4.28 -7.56
CA SER A 157 -0.82 -5.17 -7.89
C SER A 157 -1.32 -6.55 -8.31
N LYS A 158 -0.59 -7.20 -9.21
CA LYS A 158 -0.82 -8.61 -9.58
C LYS A 158 -0.32 -9.57 -8.48
N SER A 159 0.67 -9.17 -7.70
CA SER A 159 1.17 -9.97 -6.59
C SER A 159 0.16 -9.98 -5.44
N GLU A 160 -0.30 -11.17 -5.06
CA GLU A 160 -1.21 -11.36 -3.91
C GLU A 160 -0.58 -10.82 -2.62
N VAL A 161 0.70 -11.11 -2.40
CA VAL A 161 1.44 -10.70 -1.21
C VAL A 161 1.46 -9.18 -1.09
N VAL A 162 1.79 -8.46 -2.18
CA VAL A 162 1.77 -6.99 -2.22
C VAL A 162 0.36 -6.44 -1.90
N ARG A 163 -0.69 -7.04 -2.48
CA ARG A 163 -2.07 -6.62 -2.20
C ARG A 163 -2.40 -6.79 -0.71
N HIS A 164 -1.98 -7.89 -0.10
CA HIS A 164 -2.24 -8.17 1.31
C HIS A 164 -1.56 -7.16 2.24
N GLU A 165 -0.29 -6.83 1.99
CA GLU A 165 0.42 -5.82 2.78
C GLU A 165 -0.29 -4.46 2.71
N PHE A 166 -0.64 -3.99 1.51
CA PHE A 166 -1.30 -2.69 1.36
C PHE A 166 -2.75 -2.67 1.84
N LEU A 167 -3.44 -3.82 1.87
CA LEU A 167 -4.74 -3.95 2.53
C LEU A 167 -4.61 -3.86 4.06
N ALA A 168 -3.52 -4.35 4.65
CA ALA A 168 -3.20 -4.16 6.07
C ALA A 168 -2.96 -2.66 6.38
N VAL A 169 -2.19 -1.99 5.53
CA VAL A 169 -1.97 -0.54 5.62
C VAL A 169 -3.29 0.24 5.50
N LEU A 170 -4.17 -0.14 4.57
CA LEU A 170 -5.50 0.46 4.43
C LEU A 170 -6.36 0.26 5.68
N GLN A 171 -6.40 -0.96 6.24
CA GLN A 171 -7.13 -1.26 7.46
C GLN A 171 -6.64 -0.38 8.63
N SER A 172 -5.32 -0.19 8.77
CA SER A 172 -4.77 0.70 9.79
C SER A 172 -5.17 2.17 9.59
N LEU A 173 -5.14 2.67 8.35
CA LEU A 173 -5.63 4.01 8.03
C LEU A 173 -7.11 4.18 8.41
N VAL A 174 -7.95 3.19 8.08
CA VAL A 174 -9.39 3.20 8.39
C VAL A 174 -9.62 3.15 9.91
N ASN A 175 -8.85 2.34 10.63
CA ASN A 175 -8.99 2.18 12.07
C ASN A 175 -8.55 3.41 12.86
N ASN A 176 -7.46 4.05 12.44
CA ASN A 176 -6.91 5.23 13.11
C ASN A 176 -7.56 6.54 12.64
N CYS A 177 -8.15 6.58 11.43
CA CYS A 177 -8.74 7.78 10.85
C CYS A 177 -10.20 7.56 10.38
N PRO A 178 -11.11 7.05 11.23
CA PRO A 178 -12.45 6.61 10.81
C PRO A 178 -13.32 7.76 10.27
N ASN A 179 -13.14 8.97 10.80
CA ASN A 179 -13.89 10.16 10.39
C ASN A 179 -13.25 10.89 9.21
N HIS A 180 -12.14 10.39 8.67
CA HIS A 180 -11.44 11.06 7.58
C HIS A 180 -12.18 10.84 6.25
N ASN A 181 -12.42 11.94 5.52
CA ASN A 181 -13.22 11.92 4.28
C ASN A 181 -12.69 10.95 3.23
N MET A 182 -11.39 10.61 3.24
CA MET A 182 -10.81 9.64 2.30
C MET A 182 -11.27 8.21 2.53
N PHE A 183 -11.71 7.87 3.74
CA PHE A 183 -12.00 6.49 4.18
C PHE A 183 -13.45 6.29 4.62
N THR A 184 -14.32 7.28 4.44
CA THR A 184 -15.74 7.23 4.80
C THR A 184 -16.42 5.95 4.31
N GLY A 185 -17.13 5.27 5.22
CA GLY A 185 -17.83 4.01 4.97
C GLY A 185 -16.94 2.77 5.06
N LEU A 186 -15.61 2.88 4.97
CA LEU A 186 -14.73 1.70 5.09
C LEU A 186 -14.67 1.19 6.53
N LYS A 187 -14.91 2.05 7.53
CA LYS A 187 -14.89 1.65 8.94
C LYS A 187 -15.98 0.64 9.28
N ASP A 188 -17.11 0.68 8.58
CA ASP A 188 -18.23 -0.23 8.76
C ASP A 188 -17.90 -1.67 8.32
N LEU A 189 -16.79 -1.85 7.61
CA LEU A 189 -16.27 -3.15 7.20
C LEU A 189 -15.29 -3.75 8.22
N CYS A 190 -14.81 -2.95 9.18
CA CYS A 190 -13.94 -3.41 10.25
C CYS A 190 -14.75 -4.04 11.39
N ASP A 191 -14.20 -5.06 12.03
CA ASP A 191 -14.79 -5.68 13.22
C ASP A 191 -13.71 -5.95 14.27
N LYS A 192 -14.12 -6.07 15.54
CA LYS A 192 -13.22 -6.50 16.62
C LYS A 192 -12.96 -8.00 16.55
N ASP A 193 -13.93 -8.79 16.07
CA ASP A 193 -13.75 -10.20 15.81
C ASP A 193 -13.03 -10.41 14.47
N PRO A 194 -11.82 -10.99 14.44
CA PRO A 194 -11.09 -11.26 13.20
C PRO A 194 -11.87 -12.14 12.20
N GLU A 195 -12.75 -13.02 12.66
CA GLU A 195 -13.61 -13.82 11.77
C GLU A 195 -14.73 -12.98 11.14
N ALA A 196 -15.04 -11.83 11.76
CA ALA A 196 -16.00 -10.87 11.28
C ALA A 196 -15.36 -9.65 10.57
N ASP A 197 -14.05 -9.45 10.64
CA ASP A 197 -13.39 -8.30 9.99
C ASP A 197 -13.16 -8.54 8.48
N PHE A 198 -13.59 -7.60 7.64
CA PHE A 198 -13.43 -7.72 6.18
C PHE A 198 -11.96 -7.78 5.74
N PHE A 199 -11.12 -6.91 6.31
CA PHE A 199 -9.72 -6.76 5.90
C PHE A 199 -8.88 -7.96 6.34
N GLU A 200 -9.19 -8.58 7.48
CA GLU A 200 -8.60 -9.87 7.87
C GLU A 200 -9.03 -11.01 6.95
N ASN A 201 -10.35 -11.16 6.73
CA ASN A 201 -10.88 -12.29 5.97
C ASN A 201 -10.48 -12.26 4.50
N ILE A 202 -10.39 -11.08 3.88
CA ILE A 202 -10.06 -10.96 2.46
C ILE A 202 -8.58 -11.27 2.15
N ARG A 203 -7.69 -11.09 3.14
CA ARG A 203 -6.26 -11.44 3.06
C ARG A 203 -5.96 -12.86 3.56
N HIS A 204 -6.93 -13.53 4.15
CA HIS A 204 -6.71 -14.80 4.84
C HIS A 204 -6.22 -15.90 3.89
N ILE A 205 -5.31 -16.78 4.32
CA ILE A 205 -4.77 -17.88 3.49
C ILE A 205 -5.85 -18.84 2.96
N GLN A 206 -6.92 -19.03 3.73
CA GLN A 206 -8.05 -19.88 3.35
C GLN A 206 -9.06 -19.17 2.43
N ILE A 207 -9.27 -19.74 1.24
CA ILE A 207 -10.14 -19.21 0.19
C ILE A 207 -11.61 -19.02 0.62
N HIS A 208 -12.13 -19.89 1.49
CA HIS A 208 -13.52 -19.80 1.93
C HIS A 208 -13.78 -18.53 2.77
N LYS A 209 -12.79 -18.06 3.54
CA LYS A 209 -12.86 -16.79 4.29
C LYS A 209 -12.88 -15.60 3.34
N ARG A 210 -12.06 -15.62 2.28
CA ARG A 210 -12.10 -14.60 1.22
C ARG A 210 -13.46 -14.54 0.52
N SER A 211 -14.01 -15.69 0.15
CA SER A 211 -15.36 -15.77 -0.44
C SER A 211 -16.44 -15.20 0.49
N ARG A 212 -16.36 -15.47 1.80
CA ARG A 212 -17.26 -14.90 2.81
C ARG A 212 -17.11 -13.37 2.91
N ALA A 213 -15.89 -12.85 2.91
CA ALA A 213 -15.63 -11.40 2.92
C ALA A 213 -16.26 -10.70 1.71
N LEU A 214 -16.09 -11.25 0.49
CA LEU A 214 -16.71 -10.70 -0.72
C LEU A 214 -18.24 -10.70 -0.63
N ARG A 215 -18.85 -11.78 -0.13
CA ARG A 215 -20.31 -11.86 0.04
C ARG A 215 -20.85 -10.86 1.07
N ARG A 216 -20.11 -10.62 2.15
CA ARG A 216 -20.47 -9.62 3.16
C ARG A 216 -20.37 -8.21 2.61
N LEU A 217 -19.30 -7.89 1.88
CA LEU A 217 -19.18 -6.62 1.19
C LEU A 217 -20.30 -6.43 0.14
N PHE A 218 -20.65 -7.47 -0.61
CA PHE A 218 -21.77 -7.44 -1.54
C PHE A 218 -23.10 -7.12 -0.84
N LYS A 219 -23.38 -7.76 0.31
CA LYS A 219 -24.58 -7.45 1.10
C LYS A 219 -24.54 -6.00 1.59
N HIS A 220 -23.41 -5.55 2.11
CA HIS A 220 -23.23 -4.20 2.61
C HIS A 220 -23.44 -3.14 1.51
N LEU A 221 -22.99 -3.38 0.27
CA LEU A 221 -23.24 -2.51 -0.88
C LEU A 221 -24.71 -2.48 -1.34
N LYS A 222 -25.58 -3.37 -0.87
CA LYS A 222 -27.03 -3.23 -1.14
C LYS A 222 -27.68 -2.19 -0.26
N ASP A 223 -27.20 -2.09 0.97
CA ASP A 223 -27.79 -1.26 2.02
C ASP A 223 -27.10 0.11 2.13
N HIS A 224 -25.86 0.22 1.63
CA HIS A 224 -25.01 1.42 1.76
C HIS A 224 -24.42 1.87 0.42
N GLN A 225 -24.39 3.20 0.22
CA GLN A 225 -23.77 3.82 -0.97
C GLN A 225 -22.34 4.25 -0.67
N PHE A 226 -21.42 3.88 -1.56
CA PHE A 226 -20.03 4.31 -1.48
C PHE A 226 -19.72 5.38 -2.52
N ARG A 227 -18.79 6.27 -2.18
CA ARG A 227 -18.24 7.22 -3.16
C ARG A 227 -17.56 6.45 -4.29
N THR A 228 -17.74 6.94 -5.52
CA THR A 228 -17.12 6.37 -6.73
C THR A 228 -15.60 6.17 -6.58
N GLU A 229 -14.92 7.09 -5.89
CA GLU A 229 -13.49 6.99 -5.58
C GLU A 229 -13.13 5.71 -4.82
N ILE A 230 -13.94 5.32 -3.81
CA ILE A 230 -13.72 4.09 -3.02
C ILE A 230 -13.95 2.85 -3.89
N LEU A 231 -15.06 2.85 -4.62
CA LEU A 231 -15.43 1.77 -5.53
C LEU A 231 -14.34 1.51 -6.56
N MET A 232 -13.82 2.56 -7.20
CA MET A 232 -12.83 2.44 -8.29
C MET A 232 -11.39 2.27 -7.80
N SER A 233 -11.04 2.79 -6.63
CA SER A 233 -9.66 2.74 -6.12
C SER A 233 -9.36 1.51 -5.28
N TYR A 234 -10.36 0.95 -4.58
CA TYR A 234 -10.15 -0.14 -3.64
C TYR A 234 -10.92 -1.40 -4.03
N PHE A 235 -12.24 -1.32 -4.16
CA PHE A 235 -13.06 -2.53 -4.34
C PHE A 235 -12.93 -3.11 -5.74
N ASN A 236 -12.99 -2.27 -6.78
CA ASN A 236 -12.90 -2.74 -8.15
C ASN A 236 -11.56 -3.44 -8.45
N PRO A 237 -10.38 -2.89 -8.13
CA PRO A 237 -9.11 -3.60 -8.33
C PRO A 237 -8.99 -4.89 -7.53
N LEU A 238 -9.51 -4.92 -6.30
CA LEU A 238 -9.52 -6.09 -5.45
C LEU A 238 -10.36 -7.23 -6.07
N VAL A 239 -11.56 -6.90 -6.54
CA VAL A 239 -12.44 -7.88 -7.22
C VAL A 239 -11.86 -8.31 -8.55
N HIS A 240 -11.25 -7.39 -9.30
CA HIS A 240 -10.56 -7.70 -10.55
C HIS A 240 -9.50 -8.78 -10.36
N ALA A 241 -8.76 -8.77 -9.25
CA ALA A 241 -7.75 -9.78 -8.96
C ALA A 241 -8.38 -11.18 -8.86
N PHE A 242 -9.53 -11.32 -8.18
CA PHE A 242 -10.21 -12.61 -8.06
C PHE A 242 -10.86 -13.08 -9.36
N VAL A 243 -11.38 -12.17 -10.19
CA VAL A 243 -12.05 -12.50 -11.46
C VAL A 243 -11.06 -12.83 -12.58
N LEU A 244 -9.90 -12.17 -12.62
CA LEU A 244 -8.98 -12.24 -13.76
C LEU A 244 -7.75 -13.14 -13.56
N ASP A 245 -7.49 -13.57 -12.33
CA ASP A 245 -6.40 -14.48 -12.01
C ASP A 245 -6.88 -15.93 -12.11
N SER A 246 -6.27 -16.67 -13.03
CA SER A 246 -6.63 -18.06 -13.33
C SER A 246 -6.37 -19.01 -12.16
N SER A 247 -5.51 -18.64 -11.20
CA SER A 247 -5.28 -19.44 -9.99
C SER A 247 -6.55 -19.62 -9.15
N TYR A 248 -7.50 -18.68 -9.23
CA TYR A 248 -8.78 -18.77 -8.52
C TYR A 248 -9.90 -19.43 -9.34
N SER A 249 -9.67 -19.84 -10.58
CA SER A 249 -10.71 -20.39 -11.46
C SER A 249 -11.29 -21.72 -10.97
N SER A 250 -10.53 -22.49 -10.18
CA SER A 250 -10.99 -23.74 -9.56
C SER A 250 -11.93 -23.50 -8.37
N HIS A 251 -12.01 -22.27 -7.85
CA HIS A 251 -12.80 -21.93 -6.67
C HIS A 251 -14.13 -21.27 -7.04
N ALA A 252 -15.10 -22.08 -7.49
CA ALA A 252 -16.41 -21.60 -7.97
C ALA A 252 -17.11 -20.64 -6.98
N ASN A 253 -17.14 -20.97 -5.68
CA ASN A 253 -17.74 -20.13 -4.65
C ASN A 253 -17.11 -18.73 -4.53
N LEU A 254 -15.80 -18.63 -4.74
CA LEU A 254 -15.07 -17.36 -4.71
C LEU A 254 -15.38 -16.56 -5.99
N GLN A 255 -15.35 -17.24 -7.15
CA GLN A 255 -15.67 -16.64 -8.45
C GLN A 255 -17.09 -16.05 -8.47
N ASP A 256 -18.08 -16.81 -8.02
CA ASP A 256 -19.46 -16.33 -7.99
C ASP A 256 -19.62 -15.14 -7.04
N ALA A 257 -18.98 -15.18 -5.86
CA ALA A 257 -18.97 -14.05 -4.92
C ALA A 257 -18.30 -12.80 -5.51
N ALA A 258 -17.21 -12.96 -6.26
CA ALA A 258 -16.51 -11.86 -6.92
C ALA A 258 -17.36 -11.25 -8.05
N ILE A 259 -18.02 -12.08 -8.86
CA ILE A 259 -18.91 -11.62 -9.93
C ILE A 259 -20.14 -10.89 -9.36
N ASP A 260 -20.75 -11.43 -8.29
CA ASP A 260 -21.86 -10.79 -7.59
C ASP A 260 -21.47 -9.40 -7.07
N LEU A 261 -20.32 -9.31 -6.40
CA LEU A 261 -19.79 -8.07 -5.88
C LEU A 261 -19.46 -7.06 -6.99
N LEU A 262 -18.87 -7.51 -8.10
CA LEU A 262 -18.59 -6.65 -9.25
C LEU A 262 -19.88 -6.05 -9.83
N GLY A 263 -20.95 -6.83 -9.92
CA GLY A 263 -22.27 -6.35 -10.32
C GLY A 263 -22.83 -5.30 -9.36
N ALA A 264 -22.69 -5.50 -8.04
CA ALA A 264 -23.11 -4.50 -7.05
C ALA A 264 -22.31 -3.20 -7.14
N ILE A 265 -20.99 -3.29 -7.35
CA ILE A 265 -20.13 -2.13 -7.59
C ILE A 265 -20.63 -1.37 -8.83
N CYS A 266 -20.85 -2.08 -9.95
CA CYS A 266 -21.31 -1.49 -11.21
C CYS A 266 -22.64 -0.73 -11.07
N LYS A 267 -23.56 -1.22 -10.24
CA LYS A 267 -24.86 -0.57 -9.99
C LYS A 267 -24.77 0.75 -9.24
N GLN A 268 -23.70 0.98 -8.46
CA GLN A 268 -23.48 2.26 -7.76
C GLN A 268 -22.63 3.24 -8.57
N LEU A 269 -22.01 2.80 -9.69
CA LEU A 269 -21.13 3.67 -10.47
C LEU A 269 -21.91 4.62 -11.38
N PRO A 270 -21.46 5.88 -11.52
CA PRO A 270 -21.94 6.74 -12.59
C PRO A 270 -21.67 6.12 -13.96
N TRP A 271 -22.53 6.43 -14.94
CA TRP A 271 -22.51 5.84 -16.28
C TRP A 271 -21.13 5.85 -16.95
N GLN A 272 -20.36 6.93 -16.82
CA GLN A 272 -19.03 7.04 -17.42
C GLN A 272 -18.05 5.98 -16.89
N TYR A 273 -18.06 5.72 -15.58
CA TYR A 273 -17.20 4.71 -14.96
C TYR A 273 -17.68 3.30 -15.26
N TYR A 274 -18.99 3.08 -15.24
CA TYR A 274 -19.59 1.82 -15.68
C TYR A 274 -19.20 1.48 -17.12
N LEU A 275 -19.33 2.43 -18.05
CA LEU A 275 -18.97 2.25 -19.46
C LEU A 275 -17.48 1.97 -19.64
N GLN A 276 -16.62 2.59 -18.82
CA GLN A 276 -15.18 2.30 -18.82
C GLN A 276 -14.90 0.84 -18.42
N LEU A 277 -15.54 0.34 -17.37
CA LEU A 277 -15.41 -1.06 -16.93
C LEU A 277 -15.96 -2.02 -17.99
N LEU A 278 -17.15 -1.76 -18.52
CA LEU A 278 -17.75 -2.58 -19.57
C LEU A 278 -16.84 -2.68 -20.79
N ARG A 279 -16.32 -1.55 -21.29
CA ARG A 279 -15.36 -1.52 -22.40
C ARG A 279 -14.09 -2.29 -22.08
N PHE A 280 -13.58 -2.20 -20.86
CA PHE A 280 -12.40 -2.94 -20.42
C PHE A 280 -12.64 -4.46 -20.51
N TYR A 281 -13.74 -4.97 -19.95
CA TYR A 281 -14.07 -6.39 -19.98
C TYR A 281 -14.40 -6.91 -21.39
N LEU A 282 -15.12 -6.13 -22.21
CA LEU A 282 -15.38 -6.49 -23.61
C LEU A 282 -14.08 -6.61 -24.42
N LYS A 283 -13.09 -5.74 -24.18
CA LYS A 283 -11.76 -5.83 -24.80
C LYS A 283 -10.95 -7.04 -24.33
N LEU A 284 -11.25 -7.60 -23.16
CA LEU A 284 -10.59 -8.80 -22.64
C LEU A 284 -11.15 -10.09 -23.22
N LEU A 285 -12.43 -10.15 -23.59
CA LEU A 285 -13.09 -11.33 -24.17
C LEU A 285 -12.28 -12.00 -25.30
N PRO A 286 -11.82 -11.29 -26.34
CA PRO A 286 -11.07 -11.93 -27.43
C PRO A 286 -9.62 -12.27 -27.04
N LYS A 287 -9.08 -11.67 -25.97
CA LYS A 287 -7.66 -11.82 -25.58
C LYS A 287 -7.40 -12.92 -24.57
N LYS A 288 -8.42 -13.34 -23.82
CA LYS A 288 -8.32 -14.35 -22.76
C LYS A 288 -9.44 -15.37 -22.89
N VAL A 289 -9.28 -16.29 -23.86
CA VAL A 289 -10.27 -17.36 -24.14
C VAL A 289 -10.56 -18.19 -22.89
N GLU A 290 -9.54 -18.46 -22.07
CA GLU A 290 -9.65 -19.17 -20.78
C GLU A 290 -10.66 -18.52 -19.81
N LEU A 291 -10.76 -17.19 -19.83
CA LEU A 291 -11.65 -16.42 -18.95
C LEU A 291 -12.99 -16.07 -19.62
N GLN A 292 -13.19 -16.46 -20.88
CA GLN A 292 -14.35 -16.02 -21.67
C GLN A 292 -15.68 -16.39 -20.99
N LYS A 293 -15.77 -17.59 -20.40
CA LYS A 293 -16.98 -18.00 -19.64
C LYS A 293 -17.25 -17.09 -18.44
N GLN A 294 -16.21 -16.69 -17.70
CA GLN A 294 -16.34 -15.81 -16.54
C GLN A 294 -16.69 -14.38 -16.95
N ILE A 295 -16.03 -13.85 -17.99
CA ILE A 295 -16.29 -12.50 -18.49
C ILE A 295 -17.69 -12.41 -19.12
N VAL A 296 -18.17 -13.45 -19.82
CA VAL A 296 -19.55 -13.47 -20.35
C VAL A 296 -20.58 -13.48 -19.23
N ARG A 297 -20.33 -14.20 -18.12
CA ARG A 297 -21.21 -14.14 -16.93
C ARG A 297 -21.26 -12.74 -16.33
N TYR A 298 -20.15 -12.02 -16.36
CA TYR A 298 -20.08 -10.62 -15.94
C TYR A 298 -20.95 -9.71 -16.84
N VAL A 299 -20.76 -9.74 -18.16
CA VAL A 299 -21.48 -8.83 -19.10
C VAL A 299 -23.00 -9.01 -19.03
N LYS A 300 -23.49 -10.18 -18.61
CA LYS A 300 -24.92 -10.49 -18.52
C LYS A 300 -25.63 -9.99 -17.25
N ARG A 301 -24.91 -9.62 -16.19
CA ARG A 301 -25.46 -9.28 -14.87
C ARG A 301 -25.49 -7.77 -14.61
#